data_AF-A0A838U6I9-F1
#
_entry.id   AF-A0A838U6I9-F1
#
_cell.length_a   1.000
_cell.length_b   1.000
_cell.length_c   1.000
_cell.angle_alpha   90.00
_cell.angle_beta   90.00
_cell.angle_gamma   90.00
#
_symmetry.space_group_name_H-M   'P 1'
#
loop_
_entity.id
_entity.type
_entity.pdbx_description
1 polymer ?
#
loop_
_entity_poly.entity_id
_entity_poly.type
_entity_poly.pdbx_seq_one_letter_code
_entity_poly.pdbx_strand_id
1 'polypeptide(L)'
;MKNRTSSHVFVLAATVLFTGIAHYSIHYAAMLRGYETSALVAYRNIALVAIMAALPVFLKKFLNFHGGWTLFTSCILLFSIGLVIQYRLFTDNEYLADVSRDDVAKVENSNLSDREKSRALLRLRLQAIAREREEKIETQQMRYIKENYSPEKKQMMGLPATPAEPVDLSKEKLRSSNVALSAVLASNNTLIPIFAILFFVMAFVAMRRDDVLVFLRDHGFIIVLLTLAPLILAAITSSGGKSIGNMTPWEPAKIPFLVGFAAILSVLYKKLAKTHWGLPHAKDVLPLAFMAVLPFVPFLVLKDFGQMMVFGAVYATLYLIAVRRFSQRFVLVGSVGLVMAVLIVGALPRPTQERIPLLPTLATPVRWVLPDRIQQRFHLWLDGFNPPPPETAWWKSDYDDYYSDLVKRQPGLPAMIEEEPTLQRTINVDAWFDILAFQPAQATFGIASGGVTGRGLGLGHPEVIPVADSDYIYAALGEELGLFGGLLLILALIVFVSAGVKTAQDSRDMFSKLCVTGLAAFIGFQALVNIGGITRALPMTGITLPFVSHGGFSLLTSFVMLGMLLAFSHRNAIDRMKDEAEVLPGDRGVKFDY
;
A
#
# COMPACT_ATOMS: atom_id res chain seq x y z
N MET A 1 14.24 -0.80 -27.78
CA MET A 1 15.29 0.20 -27.49
C MET A 1 16.43 -0.49 -26.74
N LYS A 2 17.70 -0.25 -27.09
CA LYS A 2 18.84 -0.75 -26.29
C LYS A 2 18.75 -0.14 -24.88
N ASN A 3 18.90 -0.96 -23.83
CA ASN A 3 18.82 -0.55 -22.42
C ASN A 3 20.07 0.28 -22.02
N ARG A 4 20.18 1.49 -22.56
CA ARG A 4 21.32 2.38 -22.34
C ARG A 4 21.12 3.18 -21.07
N THR A 5 22.15 3.26 -20.22
CA THR A 5 22.14 4.07 -19.00
C THR A 5 21.72 5.52 -19.27
N SER A 6 22.20 6.12 -20.37
CA SER A 6 21.86 7.51 -20.72
C SER A 6 20.36 7.73 -20.95
N SER A 7 19.67 6.79 -21.59
CA SER A 7 18.22 6.88 -21.80
C SER A 7 17.44 6.82 -20.48
N HIS A 8 17.89 5.98 -19.54
CA HIS A 8 17.26 5.88 -18.22
C HIS A 8 17.55 7.11 -17.35
N VAL A 9 18.76 7.66 -17.41
CA VAL A 9 19.12 8.91 -16.73
C VAL A 9 18.28 10.07 -17.27
N PHE A 10 18.03 10.13 -18.59
CA PHE A 10 17.13 11.12 -19.17
C PHE A 10 15.70 11.00 -18.64
N VAL A 11 15.13 9.80 -18.59
CA VAL A 11 13.78 9.56 -18.04
C VAL A 11 13.71 9.95 -16.56
N LEU A 12 14.76 9.66 -15.78
CA LEU A 12 14.84 10.03 -14.37
C LEU A 12 14.97 11.55 -14.18
N ALA A 13 15.75 12.23 -15.02
CA ALA A 13 15.82 13.69 -15.01
C ALA A 13 14.46 14.33 -15.37
N ALA A 14 13.75 13.79 -16.37
CA ALA A 14 12.40 14.19 -16.69
C ALA A 14 11.44 13.94 -15.52
N THR A 15 11.61 12.84 -14.78
CA THR A 15 10.83 12.54 -13.58
C THR A 15 11.01 13.64 -12.53
N VAL A 16 12.25 14.03 -12.22
CA VAL A 16 12.54 15.13 -11.27
C VAL A 16 11.87 16.43 -11.71
N LEU A 17 11.95 16.77 -13.01
CA LEU A 17 11.30 17.96 -13.57
C LEU A 17 9.77 17.91 -13.38
N PHE A 18 9.13 16.79 -13.75
CA PHE A 18 7.69 16.62 -13.59
C PHE A 18 7.26 16.62 -12.12
N THR A 19 8.07 16.06 -11.21
CA THR A 19 7.83 16.18 -9.76
C THR A 19 7.79 17.64 -9.34
N GLY A 20 8.75 18.45 -9.80
CA GLY A 20 8.81 19.88 -9.50
C GLY A 20 7.60 20.65 -10.04
N ILE A 21 7.21 20.39 -11.29
CA ILE A 21 6.00 20.97 -11.90
C ILE A 21 4.76 20.60 -11.08
N ALA A 22 4.61 19.32 -10.70
CA ALA A 22 3.47 18.87 -9.90
C ALA A 22 3.41 19.52 -8.51
N HIS A 23 4.55 19.69 -7.83
CA HIS A 23 4.60 20.38 -6.54
C HIS A 23 4.23 21.86 -6.68
N TYR A 24 4.65 22.51 -7.77
CA TYR A 24 4.24 23.88 -8.08
C TYR A 24 2.74 23.97 -8.34
N SER A 25 2.16 23.04 -9.11
CA SER A 25 0.70 22.98 -9.33
C SER A 25 -0.07 22.82 -8.02
N ILE A 26 0.41 21.96 -7.11
CA ILE A 26 -0.19 21.78 -5.78
C ILE A 26 -0.06 23.06 -4.94
N HIS A 27 1.10 23.72 -4.97
CA HIS A 27 1.28 25.00 -4.28
C HIS A 27 0.30 26.04 -4.82
N TYR A 28 0.18 26.19 -6.13
CA TYR A 28 -0.76 27.13 -6.75
C TYR A 28 -2.22 26.82 -6.38
N ALA A 29 -2.62 25.56 -6.38
CA ALA A 29 -3.96 25.14 -5.98
C ALA A 29 -4.26 25.38 -4.50
N ALA A 30 -3.27 25.21 -3.62
CA ALA A 30 -3.37 25.55 -2.21
C ALA A 30 -3.54 27.06 -1.98
N MET A 31 -2.80 27.88 -2.75
CA MET A 31 -2.97 29.34 -2.75
C MET A 31 -4.41 29.70 -3.11
N LEU A 32 -5.00 29.03 -4.13
CA LEU A 32 -6.42 29.16 -4.51
C LEU A 32 -7.42 28.64 -3.44
N ARG A 33 -6.95 27.92 -2.43
CA ARG A 33 -7.74 27.45 -1.28
C ARG A 33 -7.52 28.26 0.01
N GLY A 34 -6.54 29.17 0.04
CA GLY A 34 -6.35 30.11 1.15
C GLY A 34 -5.19 29.79 2.09
N TYR A 35 -4.32 28.85 1.72
CA TYR A 35 -3.18 28.45 2.55
C TYR A 35 -1.91 28.28 1.72
N GLU A 36 -0.75 28.48 2.35
CA GLU A 36 0.55 28.28 1.72
C GLU A 36 1.10 26.89 1.99
N THR A 37 1.68 26.28 0.96
CA THR A 37 2.40 25.00 1.10
C THR A 37 3.86 25.21 1.46
N SER A 38 4.45 24.24 2.16
CA SER A 38 5.83 24.38 2.62
C SER A 38 6.83 24.14 1.49
N ALA A 39 7.50 25.20 1.04
CA ALA A 39 8.55 25.11 0.03
C ALA A 39 9.70 24.18 0.44
N LEU A 40 10.04 24.12 1.73
CA LEU A 40 11.07 23.22 2.26
C LEU A 40 10.70 21.75 2.06
N VAL A 41 9.44 21.40 2.25
CA VAL A 41 8.94 20.04 2.03
C VAL A 41 9.01 19.69 0.54
N ALA A 42 8.65 20.62 -0.35
CA ALA A 42 8.79 20.44 -1.79
C ALA A 42 10.24 20.25 -2.23
N TYR A 43 11.16 21.11 -1.78
CA TYR A 43 12.58 20.98 -2.07
C TYR A 43 13.15 19.67 -1.54
N ARG A 44 12.74 19.24 -0.35
CA ARG A 44 13.13 17.93 0.20
C ARG A 44 12.67 16.79 -0.70
N ASN A 45 11.41 16.79 -1.16
CA ASN A 45 10.90 15.75 -2.06
C ASN A 45 11.66 15.72 -3.39
N ILE A 46 11.86 16.88 -4.01
CA ILE A 46 12.61 17.01 -5.27
C ILE A 46 14.07 16.55 -5.07
N ALA A 47 14.70 16.91 -3.95
CA ALA A 47 16.06 16.47 -3.62
C ALA A 47 16.16 14.95 -3.46
N LEU A 48 15.19 14.31 -2.79
CA LEU A 48 15.13 12.85 -2.67
C LEU A 48 15.06 12.19 -4.06
N VAL A 49 14.16 12.64 -4.95
CA VAL A 49 14.06 12.09 -6.31
C VAL A 49 15.34 12.38 -7.11
N ALA A 50 15.96 13.55 -6.96
CA ALA A 50 17.20 13.92 -7.64
C ALA A 50 18.40 13.05 -7.22
N ILE A 51 18.54 12.76 -5.91
CA ILE A 51 19.55 11.82 -5.39
C ILE A 51 19.37 10.45 -6.04
N MET A 52 18.14 9.97 -6.14
CA MET A 52 17.84 8.69 -6.77
C MET A 52 18.05 8.71 -8.29
N ALA A 53 17.77 9.83 -8.95
CA ALA A 53 18.03 10.03 -10.38
C ALA A 53 19.53 10.03 -10.71
N ALA A 54 20.39 10.47 -9.78
CA ALA A 54 21.84 10.43 -9.91
C ALA A 54 22.44 9.05 -9.60
N LEU A 55 21.72 8.20 -8.85
CA LEU A 55 22.21 6.91 -8.39
C LEU A 55 22.66 5.96 -9.52
N PRO A 56 21.99 5.89 -10.69
CA PRO A 56 22.47 5.08 -11.81
C PRO A 56 23.88 5.46 -12.29
N VAL A 57 24.23 6.74 -12.27
CA VAL A 57 25.57 7.22 -12.63
C VAL A 57 26.58 6.73 -11.59
N PHE A 58 26.24 6.86 -10.30
CA PHE A 58 27.07 6.36 -9.21
C PHE A 58 27.30 4.84 -9.31
N LEU A 59 26.22 4.06 -9.42
CA LEU A 59 26.29 2.59 -9.52
C LEU A 59 27.06 2.12 -10.77
N LYS A 60 26.92 2.82 -11.90
CA LYS A 60 27.66 2.51 -13.12
C LYS A 60 29.15 2.81 -12.98
N LYS A 61 29.50 3.97 -12.42
CA LYS A 61 30.89 4.47 -12.34
C LYS A 61 31.69 3.83 -11.21
N PHE A 62 31.10 3.66 -10.03
CA PHE A 62 31.80 3.21 -8.83
C PHE A 62 31.57 1.73 -8.51
N LEU A 63 30.39 1.18 -8.84
CA LEU A 63 30.07 -0.22 -8.58
C LEU A 63 30.05 -1.08 -9.85
N ASN A 64 30.47 -0.54 -10.99
CA ASN A 64 30.56 -1.26 -12.27
C ASN A 64 29.28 -2.02 -12.64
N PHE A 65 28.11 -1.38 -12.52
CA PHE A 65 26.84 -2.04 -12.82
C PHE A 65 26.64 -2.33 -14.33
N HIS A 66 26.28 -3.57 -14.69
CA HIS A 66 26.04 -4.02 -16.07
C HIS A 66 24.59 -4.48 -16.33
N GLY A 67 23.73 -4.51 -15.30
CA GLY A 67 22.35 -4.98 -15.41
C GLY A 67 21.42 -4.00 -16.14
N GLY A 68 20.14 -4.35 -16.17
CA GLY A 68 19.11 -3.51 -16.78
C GLY A 68 18.54 -2.45 -15.83
N TRP A 69 18.33 -1.23 -16.34
CA TRP A 69 17.83 -0.11 -15.52
C TRP A 69 16.30 -0.04 -15.40
N THR A 70 15.56 -0.84 -16.15
CA THR A 70 14.08 -0.81 -16.19
C THR A 70 13.44 -0.98 -14.81
N LEU A 71 13.96 -1.89 -13.98
CA LEU A 71 13.51 -2.11 -12.60
C LEU A 71 13.68 -0.84 -11.74
N PHE A 72 14.84 -0.20 -11.85
CA PHE A 72 15.14 1.01 -11.10
C PHE A 72 14.27 2.18 -11.57
N THR A 73 14.23 2.45 -12.88
CA THR A 73 13.46 3.59 -13.42
C THR A 73 11.97 3.49 -13.14
N SER A 74 11.37 2.32 -13.30
CA SER A 74 9.95 2.12 -12.97
C SER A 74 9.67 2.31 -11.47
N CYS A 75 10.57 1.85 -10.60
CA CYS A 75 10.49 2.13 -9.16
C CYS A 75 10.55 3.63 -8.84
N ILE A 76 11.48 4.38 -9.44
CA ILE A 76 11.61 5.83 -9.14
C ILE A 76 10.39 6.60 -9.66
N LEU A 77 9.81 6.20 -10.79
CA LEU A 77 8.55 6.76 -11.28
C LEU A 77 7.42 6.55 -10.27
N LEU A 78 7.24 5.32 -9.77
CA LEU A 78 6.23 5.01 -8.74
C LEU A 78 6.47 5.80 -7.46
N PHE A 79 7.72 5.88 -7.00
CA PHE A 79 8.09 6.65 -5.81
C PHE A 79 7.82 8.14 -5.96
N SER A 80 8.16 8.73 -7.12
CA SER A 80 7.84 10.13 -7.42
C SER A 80 6.34 10.40 -7.38
N ILE A 81 5.53 9.52 -7.98
CA ILE A 81 4.07 9.64 -7.94
C ILE A 81 3.56 9.62 -6.49
N GLY A 82 4.07 8.70 -5.68
CA GLY A 82 3.76 8.64 -4.25
C GLY A 82 4.10 9.93 -3.51
N LEU A 83 5.28 10.49 -3.74
CA LEU A 83 5.70 11.76 -3.12
C LEU A 83 4.82 12.94 -3.52
N VAL A 84 4.35 13.00 -4.77
CA VAL A 84 3.44 14.07 -5.24
C VAL A 84 2.11 14.03 -4.48
N ILE A 85 1.50 12.84 -4.36
CA ILE A 85 0.22 12.68 -3.64
C ILE A 85 0.42 12.89 -2.13
N GLN A 86 1.51 12.40 -1.56
CA GLN A 86 1.85 12.65 -0.16
C GLN A 86 2.09 14.14 0.11
N TYR A 87 2.73 14.87 -0.81
CA TYR A 87 2.88 16.32 -0.70
C TYR A 87 1.53 17.02 -0.71
N ARG A 88 0.63 16.60 -1.60
CA ARG A 88 -0.74 17.11 -1.68
C ARG A 88 -1.52 16.92 -0.38
N LEU A 89 -1.39 15.76 0.26
CA LEU A 89 -2.08 15.43 1.51
C LEU A 89 -1.42 16.13 2.72
N PHE A 90 -0.12 15.96 2.91
CA PHE A 90 0.60 16.49 4.08
C PHE A 90 0.87 17.99 4.04
N THR A 91 0.45 18.69 2.99
CA THR A 91 0.47 20.15 2.98
C THR A 91 -0.91 20.77 3.21
N ASP A 92 -1.97 19.96 3.27
CA ASP A 92 -3.33 20.41 3.56
C ASP A 92 -3.54 20.42 5.07
N ASN A 93 -3.90 21.58 5.62
CA ASN A 93 -4.10 21.74 7.06
C ASN A 93 -5.27 20.89 7.56
N GLU A 94 -6.29 20.66 6.73
CA GLU A 94 -7.43 19.80 7.06
C GLU A 94 -6.97 18.35 7.29
N TYR A 95 -6.02 17.87 6.49
CA TYR A 95 -5.49 16.51 6.60
C TYR A 95 -4.54 16.34 7.80
N LEU A 96 -3.76 17.37 8.08
CA LEU A 96 -2.84 17.42 9.22
C LEU A 96 -3.50 17.80 10.54
N ALA A 97 -4.78 18.19 10.53
CA ALA A 97 -5.51 18.58 11.71
C ALA A 97 -5.46 17.46 12.77
N ASP A 98 -4.85 17.77 13.89
CA ASP A 98 -4.64 16.86 15.00
C ASP A 98 -4.95 17.56 16.33
N VAL A 99 -5.10 16.75 17.38
CA VAL A 99 -5.46 17.23 18.71
C VAL A 99 -4.27 17.98 19.32
N SER A 100 -4.54 19.13 19.96
CA SER A 100 -3.52 19.86 20.72
C SER A 100 -2.92 18.97 21.81
N ARG A 101 -1.60 19.08 22.05
CA ARG A 101 -0.90 18.30 23.09
C ARG A 101 -1.54 18.46 24.47
N ASP A 102 -2.04 19.65 24.77
CA ASP A 102 -2.70 19.93 26.05
C ASP A 102 -4.04 19.18 26.18
N ASP A 103 -4.79 19.08 25.09
CA ASP A 103 -6.06 18.37 25.06
C ASP A 103 -5.84 16.86 25.09
N VAL A 104 -4.78 16.36 24.43
CA VAL A 104 -4.34 14.97 24.59
C VAL A 104 -4.02 14.68 26.05
N ALA A 105 -3.20 15.50 26.70
CA ALA A 105 -2.84 15.34 28.11
C ALA A 105 -4.07 15.36 29.04
N LYS A 106 -5.06 16.23 28.78
CA LYS A 106 -6.32 16.25 29.54
C LYS A 106 -7.09 14.95 29.42
N VAL A 107 -7.18 14.37 28.22
CA VAL A 107 -7.88 13.10 28.00
C VAL A 107 -7.09 11.93 28.60
N GLU A 108 -5.77 11.90 28.43
CA GLU A 108 -4.92 10.84 28.99
C GLU A 108 -4.94 10.83 30.52
N ASN A 109 -4.94 12.00 31.16
CA ASN A 109 -4.98 12.16 32.61
C ASN A 109 -6.40 12.01 33.20
N SER A 110 -7.42 11.78 32.37
CA SER A 110 -8.78 11.55 32.86
C SER A 110 -8.96 10.13 33.40
N ASN A 111 -9.94 9.95 34.30
CA ASN A 111 -10.34 8.65 34.86
C ASN A 111 -11.20 7.80 33.89
N LEU A 112 -11.20 8.14 32.59
CA LEU A 112 -11.92 7.40 31.56
C LEU A 112 -11.26 6.04 31.30
N SER A 113 -12.05 5.07 30.85
CA SER A 113 -11.49 3.83 30.30
C SER A 113 -10.71 4.10 29.01
N ASP A 114 -9.78 3.22 28.62
CA ASP A 114 -8.98 3.38 27.40
C ASP A 114 -9.84 3.55 26.14
N ARG A 115 -10.99 2.86 26.09
CA ARG A 115 -11.94 2.95 24.98
C ARG A 115 -12.62 4.33 24.92
N GLU A 116 -12.98 4.89 26.07
CA GLU A 116 -13.56 6.23 26.17
C GLU A 116 -12.54 7.33 25.86
N LYS A 117 -11.28 7.17 26.32
CA LYS A 117 -10.17 8.06 25.95
C LYS A 117 -9.97 8.10 24.44
N SER A 118 -9.93 6.93 23.79
CA SER A 118 -9.80 6.83 22.33
C SER A 118 -10.95 7.54 21.59
N ARG A 119 -12.19 7.36 22.05
CA ARG A 119 -13.36 8.06 21.49
C ARG A 119 -13.30 9.58 21.71
N ALA A 120 -12.88 10.02 22.89
CA ALA A 120 -12.76 11.44 23.20
C ALA A 120 -11.69 12.13 22.32
N LEU A 121 -10.52 11.50 22.15
CA LEU A 121 -9.48 11.98 21.24
C LEU A 121 -9.97 12.05 19.79
N LEU A 122 -10.70 11.03 19.34
CA LEU A 122 -11.27 11.02 17.99
C LEU A 122 -12.24 12.19 17.77
N ARG A 123 -13.12 12.48 18.75
CA ARG A 123 -14.05 13.62 18.66
C ARG A 123 -13.31 14.96 18.58
N LEU A 124 -12.29 15.16 19.41
CA LEU A 124 -11.46 16.37 19.37
C LEU A 124 -10.78 16.53 18.01
N ARG A 125 -10.28 15.44 17.44
CA ARG A 125 -9.67 15.46 16.12
C ARG A 125 -10.70 15.81 15.03
N LEU A 126 -11.90 15.24 15.08
CA LEU A 126 -12.98 15.58 14.15
C LEU A 126 -13.39 17.06 14.25
N GLN A 127 -13.39 17.64 15.46
CA GLN A 127 -13.63 19.07 15.66
C GLN A 127 -12.50 19.92 15.06
N ALA A 128 -11.25 19.52 15.22
CA ALA A 128 -10.11 20.21 14.60
C ALA A 128 -10.23 20.19 13.06
N ILE A 129 -10.53 19.01 12.48
CA ILE A 129 -10.76 18.87 11.04
C ILE A 129 -11.93 19.76 10.58
N ALA A 130 -13.03 19.77 11.32
CA ALA A 130 -14.21 20.58 10.98
C ALA A 130 -13.90 22.09 10.96
N ARG A 131 -13.12 22.58 11.93
CA ARG A 131 -12.66 23.98 11.97
C ARG A 131 -11.80 24.34 10.76
N GLU A 132 -10.78 23.53 10.45
CA GLU A 132 -9.92 23.77 9.29
C GLU A 132 -10.72 23.76 7.97
N ARG A 133 -11.69 22.86 7.86
CA ARG A 133 -12.61 22.79 6.72
C ARG A 133 -13.49 24.02 6.61
N GLU A 134 -14.11 24.47 7.70
CA GLU A 134 -15.00 25.62 7.73
C GLU A 134 -14.27 26.87 7.24
N GLU A 135 -13.08 27.14 7.77
CA GLU A 135 -12.31 28.32 7.39
C GLU A 135 -11.81 28.26 5.92
N LYS A 136 -11.50 27.06 5.41
CA LYS A 136 -11.16 26.82 4.00
C LYS A 136 -12.36 27.12 3.10
N ILE A 137 -13.56 26.67 3.48
CA ILE A 137 -14.81 26.95 2.77
C ILE A 137 -15.11 28.45 2.77
N GLU A 138 -15.01 29.11 3.93
CA GLU A 138 -15.20 30.56 4.05
C GLU A 138 -14.27 31.34 3.13
N THR A 139 -12.97 30.96 3.09
CA THR A 139 -11.99 31.62 2.23
C THR A 139 -12.36 31.48 0.75
N GLN A 140 -12.73 30.28 0.32
CA GLN A 140 -13.15 30.03 -1.06
C GLN A 140 -14.44 30.76 -1.41
N GLN A 141 -15.42 30.77 -0.51
CA GLN A 141 -16.68 31.47 -0.68
C GLN A 141 -16.45 32.97 -0.83
N MET A 142 -15.63 33.56 0.06
CA MET A 142 -15.29 34.98 0.01
C MET A 142 -14.56 35.37 -1.27
N ARG A 143 -13.68 34.50 -1.79
CA ARG A 143 -13.04 34.72 -3.09
C ARG A 143 -14.03 34.67 -4.24
N TYR A 144 -14.88 33.64 -4.27
CA TYR A 144 -15.92 33.54 -5.30
C TYR A 144 -16.81 34.78 -5.33
N ILE A 145 -17.18 35.31 -4.16
CA ILE A 145 -17.95 36.56 -4.02
C ILE A 145 -17.16 37.76 -4.58
N LYS A 146 -15.87 37.90 -4.23
CA LYS A 146 -15.03 39.01 -4.72
C LYS A 146 -14.94 39.03 -6.25
N GLU A 147 -14.75 37.86 -6.87
CA GLU A 147 -14.52 37.72 -8.31
C GLU A 147 -15.79 37.78 -9.15
N ASN A 148 -16.93 37.28 -8.64
CA ASN A 148 -18.11 37.05 -9.47
C ASN A 148 -19.32 37.94 -9.12
N TYR A 149 -19.35 38.59 -7.96
CA TYR A 149 -20.55 39.34 -7.53
C TYR A 149 -20.44 40.81 -7.92
N SER A 150 -21.57 41.39 -8.33
CA SER A 150 -21.68 42.82 -8.57
C SER A 150 -21.56 43.63 -7.27
N PRO A 151 -21.19 44.92 -7.33
CA PRO A 151 -21.11 45.79 -6.14
C PRO A 151 -22.41 45.81 -5.32
N GLU A 152 -23.56 45.82 -5.99
CA GLU A 152 -24.89 45.84 -5.35
C GLU A 152 -25.16 44.51 -4.63
N LYS A 153 -24.83 43.39 -5.27
CA LYS A 153 -24.99 42.06 -4.66
C LYS A 153 -24.08 41.88 -3.44
N LYS A 154 -22.86 42.42 -3.47
CA LYS A 154 -21.95 42.45 -2.31
C LYS A 154 -22.53 43.29 -1.17
N GLN A 155 -23.09 44.46 -1.49
CA GLN A 155 -23.74 45.33 -0.52
C GLN A 155 -24.94 44.66 0.16
N MET A 156 -25.75 43.90 -0.58
CA MET A 156 -26.86 43.11 -0.02
C MET A 156 -26.38 42.01 0.95
N MET A 157 -25.14 41.53 0.80
CA MET A 157 -24.51 40.57 1.71
C MET A 157 -23.73 41.23 2.85
N GLY A 158 -23.85 42.57 3.02
CA GLY A 158 -23.15 43.32 4.07
C GLY A 158 -21.65 43.54 3.79
N LEU A 159 -21.20 43.34 2.56
CA LEU A 159 -19.82 43.56 2.12
C LEU A 159 -19.66 44.93 1.44
N PRO A 160 -18.44 45.51 1.42
CA PRO A 160 -18.20 46.74 0.70
C PRO A 160 -18.53 46.60 -0.80
N ALA A 161 -19.16 47.62 -1.37
CA ALA A 161 -19.57 47.67 -2.77
C ALA A 161 -18.36 47.86 -3.69
N THR A 162 -17.57 46.80 -3.87
CA THR A 162 -16.39 46.78 -4.73
C THR A 162 -16.69 46.13 -6.08
N PRO A 163 -16.07 46.60 -7.18
CA PRO A 163 -16.15 45.93 -8.47
C PRO A 163 -15.72 44.46 -8.38
N ALA A 164 -16.22 43.66 -9.32
CA ALA A 164 -15.72 42.30 -9.53
C ALA A 164 -14.30 42.39 -10.11
N GLU A 165 -13.32 41.89 -9.37
CA GLU A 165 -11.91 41.89 -9.78
C GLU A 165 -11.29 40.50 -9.51
N PRO A 166 -10.38 40.02 -10.37
CA PRO A 166 -9.63 38.79 -10.11
C PRO A 166 -8.86 38.90 -8.80
N VAL A 167 -8.88 37.84 -7.97
CA VAL A 167 -8.16 37.86 -6.69
C VAL A 167 -6.66 37.81 -6.95
N ASP A 168 -5.95 38.85 -6.51
CA ASP A 168 -4.49 38.89 -6.52
C ASP A 168 -3.92 38.10 -5.34
N LEU A 169 -3.49 36.86 -5.63
CA LEU A 169 -2.93 35.93 -4.63
C LEU A 169 -1.70 36.48 -3.91
N SER A 170 -0.97 37.45 -4.50
CA SER A 170 0.23 38.02 -3.89
C SER A 170 -0.08 39.01 -2.74
N LYS A 171 -1.31 39.53 -2.70
CA LYS A 171 -1.75 40.54 -1.72
C LYS A 171 -2.61 39.95 -0.61
N GLU A 172 -3.01 38.69 -0.71
CA GLU A 172 -3.82 38.03 0.31
C GLU A 172 -2.96 37.57 1.49
N LYS A 173 -3.51 37.76 2.69
CA LYS A 173 -2.92 37.22 3.92
C LYS A 173 -3.22 35.74 3.99
N LEU A 174 -2.27 34.93 3.54
CA LEU A 174 -2.40 33.48 3.55
C LEU A 174 -1.94 32.90 4.89
N ARG A 175 -2.46 31.71 5.22
CA ARG A 175 -1.92 30.93 6.34
C ARG A 175 -0.56 30.37 5.97
N SER A 176 0.48 30.84 6.64
CA SER A 176 1.86 30.42 6.40
C SER A 176 2.13 29.03 6.96
N SER A 177 2.75 28.16 6.17
CA SER A 177 3.28 26.88 6.66
C SER A 177 4.68 27.06 7.24
N ASN A 178 4.75 27.49 8.50
CA ASN A 178 6.04 27.65 9.21
C ASN A 178 6.57 26.29 9.66
N VAL A 179 7.19 25.54 8.73
CA VAL A 179 7.87 24.29 9.04
C VAL A 179 9.36 24.54 9.21
N ALA A 180 9.90 24.27 10.39
CA ALA A 180 11.34 24.40 10.63
C ALA A 180 12.13 23.38 9.80
N LEU A 181 13.30 23.79 9.28
CA LEU A 181 14.18 22.91 8.51
C LEU A 181 14.58 21.66 9.28
N SER A 182 14.87 21.80 10.59
CA SER A 182 15.21 20.67 11.46
C SER A 182 14.06 19.66 11.55
N ALA A 183 12.81 20.13 11.62
CA ALA A 183 11.63 19.28 11.64
C ALA A 183 11.44 18.53 10.31
N VAL A 184 11.70 19.18 9.17
CA VAL A 184 11.66 18.53 7.86
C VAL A 184 12.73 17.44 7.75
N LEU A 185 13.95 17.72 8.17
CA LEU A 185 15.08 16.77 8.07
C LEU A 185 14.93 15.59 9.03
N ALA A 186 14.44 15.83 10.25
CA ALA A 186 14.20 14.78 11.25
C ALA A 186 12.88 14.03 11.04
N SER A 187 12.02 14.46 10.12
CA SER A 187 10.75 13.80 9.84
C SER A 187 10.94 12.39 9.30
N ASN A 188 10.07 11.47 9.70
CA ASN A 188 9.96 10.12 9.12
C ASN A 188 9.79 10.15 7.60
N ASN A 189 9.14 11.18 7.07
CA ASN A 189 8.95 11.37 5.63
C ASN A 189 10.29 11.56 4.90
N THR A 190 11.33 12.03 5.59
CA THR A 190 12.68 12.23 5.06
C THR A 190 13.60 11.07 5.40
N LEU A 191 13.60 10.62 6.66
CA LEU A 191 14.49 9.57 7.14
C LEU A 191 14.20 8.22 6.49
N ILE A 192 12.93 7.85 6.33
CA ILE A 192 12.56 6.54 5.78
C ILE A 192 13.05 6.39 4.33
N PRO A 193 12.81 7.34 3.39
CA PRO A 193 13.41 7.27 2.06
C PRO A 193 14.95 7.22 2.06
N ILE A 194 15.62 7.98 2.94
CA ILE A 194 17.09 7.94 3.04
C ILE A 194 17.56 6.54 3.46
N PHE A 195 16.95 5.96 4.49
CA PHE A 195 17.24 4.60 4.91
C PHE A 195 16.86 3.57 3.83
N ALA A 196 15.80 3.81 3.06
CA ALA A 196 15.41 2.96 1.94
C ALA A 196 16.50 2.94 0.86
N ILE A 197 17.07 4.10 0.51
CA ILE A 197 18.20 4.20 -0.44
C ILE A 197 19.43 3.50 0.13
N LEU A 198 19.76 3.69 1.41
CA LEU A 198 20.89 3.04 2.06
C LEU A 198 20.75 1.50 2.04
N PHE A 199 19.58 0.99 2.45
CA PHE A 199 19.31 -0.45 2.47
C PHE A 199 19.20 -1.05 1.08
N PHE A 200 18.73 -0.29 0.08
CA PHE A 200 18.82 -0.66 -1.32
C PHE A 200 20.27 -0.89 -1.75
N VAL A 201 21.18 0.05 -1.46
CA VAL A 201 22.61 -0.09 -1.82
C VAL A 201 23.25 -1.26 -1.06
N MET A 202 22.96 -1.39 0.23
CA MET A 202 23.46 -2.49 1.06
C MET A 202 23.02 -3.86 0.53
N ALA A 203 21.73 -4.01 0.21
CA ALA A 203 21.19 -5.24 -0.36
C ALA A 203 21.79 -5.52 -1.75
N PHE A 204 21.95 -4.50 -2.59
CA PHE A 204 22.59 -4.62 -3.89
C PHE A 204 24.04 -5.12 -3.78
N VAL A 205 24.84 -4.54 -2.87
CA VAL A 205 26.24 -4.96 -2.67
C VAL A 205 26.31 -6.37 -2.07
N ALA A 206 25.48 -6.68 -1.07
CA ALA A 206 25.47 -7.99 -0.43
C ALA A 206 25.09 -9.12 -1.40
N MET A 207 24.03 -8.93 -2.19
CA MET A 207 23.52 -9.97 -3.10
C MET A 207 24.38 -10.18 -4.36
N ARG A 208 25.41 -9.34 -4.59
CA ARG A 208 26.38 -9.57 -5.66
C ARG A 208 27.46 -10.59 -5.28
N ARG A 209 27.66 -10.84 -3.99
CA ARG A 209 28.71 -11.73 -3.53
C ARG A 209 28.24 -13.18 -3.57
N ASP A 210 29.04 -14.04 -4.17
CA ASP A 210 28.69 -15.46 -4.33
C ASP A 210 28.67 -16.20 -2.99
N ASP A 211 29.55 -15.83 -2.05
CA ASP A 211 29.58 -16.41 -0.69
C ASP A 211 28.27 -16.15 0.06
N VAL A 212 27.69 -14.96 -0.08
CA VAL A 212 26.39 -14.61 0.52
C VAL A 212 25.28 -15.46 -0.09
N LEU A 213 25.25 -15.63 -1.41
CA LEU A 213 24.19 -16.41 -2.06
C LEU A 213 24.30 -17.90 -1.75
N VAL A 214 25.51 -18.44 -1.69
CA VAL A 214 25.77 -19.81 -1.25
C VAL A 214 25.32 -19.98 0.21
N PHE A 215 25.68 -19.04 1.08
CA PHE A 215 25.23 -19.04 2.48
C PHE A 215 23.69 -19.06 2.58
N LEU A 216 23.01 -18.19 1.84
CA LEU A 216 21.53 -18.10 1.85
C LEU A 216 20.87 -19.38 1.33
N ARG A 217 21.44 -19.99 0.29
CA ARG A 217 20.96 -21.26 -0.25
C ARG A 217 21.15 -22.41 0.75
N ASP A 218 22.32 -22.49 1.38
CA ASP A 218 22.68 -23.63 2.23
C ASP A 218 22.00 -23.55 3.62
N HIS A 219 21.68 -22.35 4.10
CA HIS A 219 21.01 -22.11 5.39
C HIS A 219 19.50 -21.80 5.25
N GLY A 220 18.90 -22.13 4.10
CA GLY A 220 17.51 -21.77 3.78
C GLY A 220 16.49 -22.14 4.85
N PHE A 221 16.65 -23.30 5.49
CA PHE A 221 15.76 -23.75 6.57
C PHE A 221 15.77 -22.81 7.79
N ILE A 222 16.95 -22.43 8.26
CA ILE A 222 17.12 -21.52 9.40
C ILE A 222 16.58 -20.14 9.03
N ILE A 223 16.81 -19.69 7.79
CA ILE A 223 16.32 -18.39 7.30
C ILE A 223 14.78 -18.35 7.29
N VAL A 224 14.10 -19.44 6.91
CA VAL A 224 12.63 -19.49 7.05
C VAL A 224 12.21 -19.42 8.51
N LEU A 225 12.90 -20.09 9.43
CA LEU A 225 12.56 -20.00 10.86
C LEU A 225 12.69 -18.57 11.41
N LEU A 226 13.61 -17.76 10.88
CA LEU A 226 13.71 -16.33 11.23
C LEU A 226 12.43 -15.55 10.89
N THR A 227 11.59 -16.02 9.97
CA THR A 227 10.29 -15.38 9.67
C THR A 227 9.33 -15.43 10.86
N LEU A 228 9.47 -16.45 11.71
CA LEU A 228 8.61 -16.61 12.88
C LEU A 228 8.95 -15.61 13.97
N ALA A 229 10.20 -15.16 14.09
CA ALA A 229 10.60 -14.24 15.15
C ALA A 229 9.79 -12.93 15.19
N PRO A 230 9.68 -12.14 14.09
CA PRO A 230 8.86 -10.93 14.09
C PRO A 230 7.36 -11.23 14.22
N LEU A 231 6.90 -12.38 13.73
CA LEU A 231 5.49 -12.77 13.78
C LEU A 231 5.06 -13.21 15.18
N ILE A 232 5.89 -13.98 15.88
CA ILE A 232 5.68 -14.37 17.28
C ILE A 232 5.75 -13.13 18.17
N LEU A 233 6.76 -12.27 17.96
CA LEU A 233 6.87 -11.02 18.70
C LEU A 233 5.58 -10.21 18.55
N ALA A 234 5.07 -10.05 17.33
CA ALA A 234 3.85 -9.32 17.09
C ALA A 234 2.59 -10.02 17.61
N ALA A 235 2.52 -11.35 17.59
CA ALA A 235 1.42 -12.07 18.22
C ALA A 235 1.35 -11.83 19.74
N ILE A 236 2.50 -11.57 20.38
CA ILE A 236 2.59 -11.27 21.80
C ILE A 236 2.33 -9.77 22.07
N THR A 237 2.85 -8.88 21.23
CA THR A 237 2.82 -7.42 21.47
C THR A 237 1.66 -6.69 20.82
N SER A 238 0.91 -7.32 19.90
CA SER A 238 -0.12 -6.64 19.12
C SER A 238 -1.53 -6.79 19.72
N SER A 239 -2.20 -5.67 19.93
CA SER A 239 -3.66 -5.60 19.99
C SER A 239 -4.21 -5.17 18.61
N GLY A 240 -4.86 -6.09 17.90
CA GLY A 240 -5.57 -5.78 16.65
C GLY A 240 -4.77 -5.87 15.34
N GLY A 241 -3.56 -6.44 15.33
CA GLY A 241 -2.75 -6.70 14.12
C GLY A 241 -1.72 -5.62 13.78
N LYS A 242 -1.66 -4.53 14.57
CA LYS A 242 -0.60 -3.52 14.52
C LYS A 242 0.30 -3.68 15.75
N SER A 243 1.62 -3.70 15.57
CA SER A 243 2.62 -3.79 16.65
C SER A 243 3.52 -2.56 16.64
N ILE A 244 4.08 -2.19 17.81
CA ILE A 244 5.09 -1.15 18.09
C ILE A 244 5.23 -0.14 16.93
N GLY A 245 4.42 0.92 16.98
CA GLY A 245 4.35 1.95 15.93
C GLY A 245 3.53 1.52 14.71
N ASN A 246 3.90 2.04 13.52
CA ASN A 246 3.28 1.69 12.24
C ASN A 246 3.91 0.42 11.59
N MET A 247 4.60 -0.43 12.37
CA MET A 247 5.25 -1.62 11.82
C MET A 247 4.24 -2.75 11.65
N THR A 248 3.93 -3.10 10.39
CA THR A 248 3.29 -4.38 10.08
C THR A 248 4.34 -5.48 10.24
N PRO A 249 4.11 -6.48 11.11
CA PRO A 249 5.12 -7.50 11.43
C PRO A 249 5.50 -8.40 10.24
N TRP A 250 4.70 -8.32 9.18
CA TRP A 250 4.88 -9.03 7.93
C TRP A 250 6.02 -8.50 7.06
N GLU A 251 6.33 -7.20 7.13
CA GLU A 251 7.33 -6.60 6.22
C GLU A 251 8.73 -7.20 6.42
N PRO A 252 9.27 -7.32 7.66
CA PRO A 252 10.54 -8.00 7.89
C PRO A 252 10.52 -9.49 7.54
N ALA A 253 9.34 -10.14 7.54
CA ALA A 253 9.20 -11.57 7.26
C ALA A 253 9.21 -11.91 5.75
N LYS A 254 8.89 -10.97 4.85
CA LYS A 254 8.78 -11.24 3.39
C LYS A 254 10.07 -11.79 2.79
N ILE A 255 11.20 -11.14 3.08
CA ILE A 255 12.50 -11.49 2.48
C ILE A 255 13.04 -12.82 3.02
N PRO A 256 13.12 -13.05 4.35
CA PRO A 256 13.56 -14.35 4.87
C PRO A 256 12.65 -15.49 4.43
N PHE A 257 11.33 -15.27 4.38
CA PHE A 257 10.37 -16.27 3.88
C PHE A 257 10.68 -16.64 2.44
N LEU A 258 10.83 -15.63 1.58
CA LEU A 258 11.13 -15.83 0.18
C LEU A 258 12.44 -16.58 -0.03
N VAL A 259 13.51 -16.08 0.58
CA VAL A 259 14.86 -16.61 0.38
C VAL A 259 14.95 -18.03 0.89
N GLY A 260 14.45 -18.29 2.10
CA GLY A 260 14.52 -19.62 2.68
C GLY A 260 13.63 -20.63 1.93
N PHE A 261 12.46 -20.21 1.45
CA PHE A 261 11.60 -21.07 0.63
C PHE A 261 12.23 -21.34 -0.74
N ALA A 262 12.78 -20.32 -1.41
CA ALA A 262 13.50 -20.46 -2.66
C ALA A 262 14.72 -21.39 -2.53
N ALA A 263 15.47 -21.29 -1.43
CA ALA A 263 16.61 -22.15 -1.12
C ALA A 263 16.19 -23.63 -1.07
N ILE A 264 15.19 -23.96 -0.25
CA ILE A 264 14.71 -25.33 -0.10
C ILE A 264 14.13 -25.86 -1.41
N LEU A 265 13.30 -25.07 -2.07
CA LEU A 265 12.69 -25.46 -3.33
C LEU A 265 13.74 -25.67 -4.43
N SER A 266 14.82 -24.88 -4.44
CA SER A 266 15.96 -25.06 -5.36
C SER A 266 16.74 -26.36 -5.14
N VAL A 267 16.67 -26.95 -3.94
CA VAL A 267 17.25 -28.27 -3.64
C VAL A 267 16.27 -29.39 -3.97
N LEU A 268 14.99 -29.20 -3.63
CA LEU A 268 13.96 -30.22 -3.76
C LEU A 268 13.37 -30.36 -5.18
N TYR A 269 13.47 -29.35 -6.06
CA TYR A 269 12.78 -29.38 -7.36
C TYR A 269 13.11 -30.61 -8.22
N LYS A 270 14.36 -31.08 -8.21
CA LYS A 270 14.76 -32.30 -8.95
C LYS A 270 14.10 -33.56 -8.37
N LYS A 271 13.88 -33.61 -7.05
CA LYS A 271 13.21 -34.73 -6.38
C LYS A 271 11.69 -34.67 -6.58
N LEU A 272 11.11 -33.48 -6.52
CA LEU A 272 9.68 -33.24 -6.78
C LEU A 272 9.25 -33.65 -8.19
N ALA A 273 10.17 -33.62 -9.16
CA ALA A 273 9.94 -34.10 -10.51
C ALA A 273 9.74 -35.63 -10.61
N LYS A 274 10.24 -36.40 -9.62
CA LYS A 274 10.05 -37.86 -9.55
C LYS A 274 8.71 -38.16 -8.86
N THR A 275 7.82 -38.90 -9.53
CA THR A 275 6.46 -39.14 -9.03
C THR A 275 6.07 -40.60 -9.06
N HIS A 276 5.17 -40.99 -8.17
CA HIS A 276 4.34 -42.20 -8.31
C HIS A 276 2.89 -41.76 -8.49
N TRP A 277 2.19 -42.30 -9.50
CA TRP A 277 0.79 -41.92 -9.80
C TRP A 277 0.57 -40.41 -10.03
N GLY A 278 1.58 -39.71 -10.55
CA GLY A 278 1.53 -38.27 -10.79
C GLY A 278 1.77 -37.39 -9.56
N LEU A 279 1.91 -37.97 -8.35
CA LEU A 279 2.21 -37.25 -7.11
C LEU A 279 3.69 -37.42 -6.69
N PRO A 280 4.34 -36.37 -6.16
CA PRO A 280 5.69 -36.48 -5.61
C PRO A 280 5.71 -37.33 -4.32
N HIS A 281 6.86 -37.88 -3.97
CA HIS A 281 6.99 -38.65 -2.73
C HIS A 281 6.69 -37.79 -1.49
N ALA A 282 5.91 -38.32 -0.55
CA ALA A 282 5.50 -37.60 0.66
C ALA A 282 6.69 -37.01 1.44
N LYS A 283 7.83 -37.72 1.51
CA LYS A 283 9.06 -37.22 2.17
C LYS A 283 9.65 -35.96 1.53
N ASP A 284 9.43 -35.74 0.24
CA ASP A 284 9.92 -34.57 -0.49
C ASP A 284 8.88 -33.42 -0.46
N VAL A 285 7.59 -33.76 -0.29
CA VAL A 285 6.50 -32.79 -0.17
C VAL A 285 6.34 -32.27 1.25
N LEU A 286 6.55 -33.12 2.26
CA LEU A 286 6.27 -32.79 3.66
C LEU A 286 7.05 -31.57 4.17
N PRO A 287 8.37 -31.43 3.91
CA PRO A 287 9.10 -30.22 4.30
C PRO A 287 8.53 -28.98 3.60
N LEU A 288 8.17 -29.09 2.32
CA LEU A 288 7.63 -28.00 1.54
C LEU A 288 6.23 -27.57 1.99
N ALA A 289 5.38 -28.54 2.33
CA ALA A 289 4.03 -28.31 2.85
C ALA A 289 4.08 -27.73 4.27
N PHE A 290 4.97 -28.25 5.13
CA PHE A 290 5.20 -27.69 6.45
C PHE A 290 5.64 -26.22 6.35
N MET A 291 6.60 -25.92 5.48
CA MET A 291 7.06 -24.55 5.23
C MET A 291 5.98 -23.65 4.61
N ALA A 292 5.10 -24.23 3.78
CA ALA A 292 3.98 -23.51 3.20
C ALA A 292 2.98 -23.07 4.27
N VAL A 293 2.69 -23.97 5.22
CA VAL A 293 1.68 -23.76 6.27
C VAL A 293 2.24 -22.91 7.41
N LEU A 294 3.56 -22.92 7.63
CA LEU A 294 4.20 -22.23 8.75
C LEU A 294 3.85 -20.73 8.87
N PRO A 295 3.82 -19.92 7.79
CA PRO A 295 3.38 -18.52 7.86
C PRO A 295 1.86 -18.35 7.97
N PHE A 296 1.06 -19.36 7.64
CA PHE A 296 -0.41 -19.31 7.75
C PHE A 296 -0.92 -19.37 9.18
N VAL A 297 -0.17 -20.00 10.08
CA VAL A 297 -0.53 -20.00 11.50
C VAL A 297 -0.54 -18.55 12.05
N PRO A 298 0.51 -17.74 11.89
CA PRO A 298 0.45 -16.33 12.22
C PRO A 298 -0.62 -15.53 11.45
N PHE A 299 -0.97 -15.88 10.20
CA PHE A 299 -2.04 -15.17 9.46
C PHE A 299 -3.39 -15.30 10.15
N LEU A 300 -3.72 -16.50 10.64
CA LEU A 300 -4.96 -16.75 11.38
C LEU A 300 -4.96 -16.04 12.74
N VAL A 301 -3.80 -15.99 13.41
CA VAL A 301 -3.64 -15.30 14.69
C VAL A 301 -3.77 -13.78 14.54
N LEU A 302 -3.08 -13.20 13.55
CA LEU A 302 -3.04 -11.74 13.32
C LEU A 302 -4.25 -11.22 12.52
N LYS A 303 -5.08 -12.12 11.96
CA LYS A 303 -6.29 -11.79 11.18
C LYS A 303 -6.01 -10.90 9.95
N ASP A 304 -4.85 -11.08 9.31
CA ASP A 304 -4.37 -10.27 8.17
C ASP A 304 -4.61 -10.96 6.83
N PHE A 305 -5.83 -10.84 6.32
CA PHE A 305 -6.27 -11.48 5.07
C PHE A 305 -5.47 -11.03 3.83
N GLY A 306 -5.08 -9.75 3.76
CA GLY A 306 -4.32 -9.21 2.62
C GLY A 306 -2.96 -9.85 2.45
N GLN A 307 -2.19 -9.90 3.54
CA GLN A 307 -0.87 -10.50 3.52
C GLN A 307 -0.96 -12.02 3.28
N MET A 308 -2.01 -12.69 3.77
CA MET A 308 -2.27 -14.09 3.45
C MET A 308 -2.42 -14.32 1.94
N MET A 309 -3.18 -13.48 1.24
CA MET A 309 -3.32 -13.57 -0.22
C MET A 309 -1.99 -13.32 -0.94
N VAL A 310 -1.21 -12.31 -0.52
CA VAL A 310 0.07 -11.99 -1.14
C VAL A 310 1.09 -13.13 -0.96
N PHE A 311 1.29 -13.61 0.28
CA PHE A 311 2.22 -14.71 0.56
C PHE A 311 1.77 -16.01 -0.11
N GLY A 312 0.47 -16.31 -0.09
CA GLY A 312 -0.09 -17.49 -0.77
C GLY A 312 0.11 -17.44 -2.29
N ALA A 313 -0.10 -16.29 -2.92
CA ALA A 313 0.12 -16.10 -4.35
C ALA A 313 1.60 -16.20 -4.75
N VAL A 314 2.51 -15.63 -3.94
CA VAL A 314 3.95 -15.77 -4.14
C VAL A 314 4.38 -17.22 -3.99
N TYR A 315 3.91 -17.90 -2.93
CA TYR A 315 4.18 -19.32 -2.71
C TYR A 315 3.76 -20.17 -3.92
N ALA A 316 2.52 -19.99 -4.39
CA ALA A 316 2.00 -20.70 -5.55
C ALA A 316 2.85 -20.42 -6.80
N THR A 317 3.26 -19.17 -7.01
CA THR A 317 4.10 -18.77 -8.15
C THR A 317 5.45 -19.47 -8.12
N LEU A 318 6.13 -19.50 -6.97
CA LEU A 318 7.43 -20.17 -6.82
C LEU A 318 7.31 -21.67 -7.07
N TYR A 319 6.28 -22.31 -6.52
CA TYR A 319 6.03 -23.73 -6.77
C TYR A 319 5.78 -24.02 -8.25
N LEU A 320 4.94 -23.22 -8.92
CA LEU A 320 4.62 -23.38 -10.34
C LEU A 320 5.86 -23.29 -11.23
N ILE A 321 6.85 -22.48 -10.84
CA ILE A 321 8.11 -22.34 -11.55
C ILE A 321 9.04 -23.53 -11.31
N ALA A 322 9.15 -23.97 -10.06
CA ALA A 322 9.99 -25.11 -9.71
C ALA A 322 9.46 -26.43 -10.29
N VAL A 323 8.15 -26.61 -10.29
CA VAL A 323 7.48 -27.85 -10.70
C VAL A 323 6.97 -27.72 -12.14
N ARG A 324 7.52 -28.51 -13.07
CA ARG A 324 7.17 -28.45 -14.50
C ARG A 324 6.03 -29.37 -14.93
N ARG A 325 5.64 -30.35 -14.10
CA ARG A 325 4.62 -31.35 -14.47
C ARG A 325 3.20 -30.81 -14.36
N PHE A 326 2.41 -31.01 -15.42
CA PHE A 326 1.03 -30.53 -15.51
C PHE A 326 0.14 -31.05 -14.38
N SER A 327 0.15 -32.35 -14.08
CA SER A 327 -0.70 -32.94 -13.03
C SER A 327 -0.44 -32.35 -11.65
N GLN A 328 0.83 -32.11 -11.30
CA GLN A 328 1.20 -31.51 -10.01
C GLN A 328 0.82 -30.03 -9.93
N ARG A 329 0.98 -29.28 -11.03
CA ARG A 329 0.49 -27.91 -11.14
C ARG A 329 -1.03 -27.85 -10.99
N PHE A 330 -1.73 -28.75 -11.67
CA PHE A 330 -3.19 -28.84 -11.61
C PHE A 330 -3.67 -29.17 -10.20
N VAL A 331 -3.03 -30.12 -9.50
CA VAL A 331 -3.40 -30.45 -8.12
C VAL A 331 -3.14 -29.29 -7.18
N LEU A 332 -2.01 -28.58 -7.28
CA LEU A 332 -1.75 -27.42 -6.41
C LEU A 332 -2.68 -26.25 -6.72
N VAL A 333 -2.83 -25.88 -8.01
CA VAL A 333 -3.69 -24.77 -8.41
C VAL A 333 -5.14 -25.10 -8.09
N GLY A 334 -5.55 -26.34 -8.33
CA GLY A 334 -6.88 -26.85 -7.97
C GLY A 334 -7.11 -26.85 -6.47
N SER A 335 -6.13 -27.24 -5.65
CA SER A 335 -6.29 -27.25 -4.18
C SER A 335 -6.29 -25.84 -3.59
N VAL A 336 -5.38 -24.95 -4.03
CA VAL A 336 -5.37 -23.54 -3.62
C VAL A 336 -6.65 -22.83 -4.08
N GLY A 337 -7.06 -23.06 -5.33
CA GLY A 337 -8.31 -22.53 -5.88
C GLY A 337 -9.52 -23.03 -5.13
N LEU A 338 -9.57 -24.32 -4.76
CA LEU A 338 -10.63 -24.89 -3.95
C LEU A 338 -10.67 -24.28 -2.55
N VAL A 339 -9.52 -24.14 -1.88
CA VAL A 339 -9.45 -23.49 -0.55
C VAL A 339 -9.93 -22.05 -0.63
N MET A 340 -9.46 -21.28 -1.61
CA MET A 340 -9.92 -19.91 -1.81
C MET A 340 -11.42 -19.85 -2.12
N ALA A 341 -11.94 -20.75 -2.96
CA ALA A 341 -13.36 -20.83 -3.25
C ALA A 341 -14.17 -21.15 -1.99
N VAL A 342 -13.73 -22.10 -1.17
CA VAL A 342 -14.37 -22.45 0.11
C VAL A 342 -14.36 -21.25 1.07
N LEU A 343 -13.24 -20.53 1.18
CA LEU A 343 -13.13 -19.33 2.01
C LEU A 343 -14.05 -18.20 1.52
N ILE A 344 -14.07 -17.93 0.22
CA ILE A 344 -14.95 -16.93 -0.40
C ILE A 344 -16.41 -17.31 -0.16
N VAL A 345 -16.78 -18.56 -0.46
CA VAL A 345 -18.14 -19.08 -0.26
C VAL A 345 -18.57 -18.97 1.19
N GLY A 346 -17.71 -19.35 2.13
CA GLY A 346 -17.94 -19.19 3.57
C GLY A 346 -18.18 -17.74 3.99
N ALA A 347 -17.41 -16.80 3.41
CA ALA A 347 -17.46 -15.39 3.74
C ALA A 347 -18.56 -14.59 3.01
N LEU A 348 -19.25 -15.17 2.02
CA LEU A 348 -20.33 -14.49 1.30
C LEU A 348 -21.47 -14.03 2.24
N PRO A 349 -22.10 -12.87 2.01
CA PRO A 349 -23.29 -12.44 2.74
C PRO A 349 -24.44 -13.46 2.63
N ARG A 350 -25.23 -13.65 3.70
CA ARG A 350 -26.38 -14.59 3.68
C ARG A 350 -27.34 -14.37 2.52
N PRO A 351 -27.76 -13.13 2.19
CA PRO A 351 -28.66 -12.90 1.05
C PRO A 351 -28.06 -13.36 -0.29
N THR A 352 -26.74 -13.35 -0.43
CA THR A 352 -26.04 -13.83 -1.63
C THR A 352 -25.95 -15.36 -1.64
N GLN A 353 -25.73 -15.97 -0.47
CA GLN A 353 -25.65 -17.42 -0.35
C GLN A 353 -26.99 -18.11 -0.60
N GLU A 354 -28.08 -17.52 -0.11
CA GLU A 354 -29.44 -18.05 -0.25
C GLU A 354 -29.91 -18.08 -1.71
N ARG A 355 -29.29 -17.29 -2.60
CA ARG A 355 -29.55 -17.33 -4.05
C ARG A 355 -28.98 -18.58 -4.73
N ILE A 356 -28.04 -19.29 -4.09
CA ILE A 356 -27.39 -20.48 -4.67
C ILE A 356 -27.77 -21.71 -3.82
N PRO A 357 -28.47 -22.71 -4.41
CA PRO A 357 -28.82 -23.94 -3.70
C PRO A 357 -27.58 -24.63 -3.10
N LEU A 358 -27.70 -25.21 -1.90
CA LEU A 358 -26.66 -25.93 -1.13
C LEU A 358 -25.48 -25.07 -0.63
N LEU A 359 -25.34 -23.84 -1.11
CA LEU A 359 -24.25 -22.94 -0.70
C LEU A 359 -24.28 -22.58 0.80
N PRO A 360 -25.44 -22.31 1.44
CA PRO A 360 -25.49 -22.06 2.87
C PRO A 360 -25.02 -23.27 3.71
N THR A 361 -25.39 -24.48 3.29
CA THR A 361 -25.02 -25.73 3.97
C THR A 361 -23.50 -25.96 3.91
N LEU A 362 -22.88 -25.69 2.76
CA LEU A 362 -21.43 -25.79 2.57
C LEU A 362 -20.65 -24.67 3.26
N ALA A 363 -21.24 -23.47 3.35
CA ALA A 363 -20.61 -22.31 3.97
C ALA A 363 -20.61 -22.35 5.50
N THR A 364 -21.57 -23.07 6.11
CA THR A 364 -21.78 -23.06 7.57
C THR A 364 -20.52 -23.51 8.34
N PRO A 365 -19.90 -24.68 8.07
CA PRO A 365 -18.71 -25.13 8.80
C PRO A 365 -17.54 -24.14 8.68
N VAL A 366 -17.41 -23.50 7.53
CA VAL A 366 -16.33 -22.56 7.23
C VAL A 366 -16.48 -21.27 8.04
N ARG A 367 -17.72 -20.77 8.19
CA ARG A 367 -18.00 -19.55 8.98
C ARG A 367 -17.62 -19.66 10.45
N TRP A 368 -17.77 -20.85 11.04
CA TRP A 368 -17.36 -21.08 12.44
C TRP A 368 -15.85 -20.95 12.64
N VAL A 369 -15.05 -21.15 11.58
CA VAL A 369 -13.59 -21.10 11.64
C VAL A 369 -13.05 -19.74 11.17
N LEU A 370 -13.80 -19.03 10.33
CA LEU A 370 -13.38 -17.72 9.79
C LEU A 370 -13.47 -16.61 10.85
N PRO A 371 -12.37 -15.88 11.10
CA PRO A 371 -12.41 -14.69 11.96
C PRO A 371 -13.43 -13.64 11.49
N ASP A 372 -14.10 -12.99 12.43
CA ASP A 372 -15.10 -11.93 12.18
C ASP A 372 -14.61 -10.84 11.22
N ARG A 373 -13.35 -10.45 11.36
CA ARG A 373 -12.71 -9.45 10.47
C ARG A 373 -12.76 -9.85 9.00
N ILE A 374 -12.62 -11.15 8.68
CA ILE A 374 -12.73 -11.62 7.29
C ILE A 374 -14.17 -11.43 6.80
N GLN A 375 -15.16 -11.81 7.61
CA GLN A 375 -16.57 -11.63 7.26
C GLN A 375 -16.90 -10.14 7.03
N GLN A 376 -16.40 -9.25 7.89
CA GLN A 376 -16.52 -7.80 7.73
C GLN A 376 -15.93 -7.30 6.40
N ARG A 377 -14.72 -7.74 6.02
CA ARG A 377 -14.08 -7.31 4.75
C ARG A 377 -14.86 -7.79 3.52
N PHE A 378 -15.42 -8.99 3.56
CA PHE A 378 -16.24 -9.52 2.47
C PHE A 378 -17.59 -8.80 2.38
N HIS A 379 -18.22 -8.46 3.51
CA HIS A 379 -19.43 -7.63 3.51
C HIS A 379 -19.14 -6.23 2.95
N LEU A 380 -18.07 -5.56 3.40
CA LEU A 380 -17.62 -4.27 2.84
C LEU A 380 -17.37 -4.34 1.33
N TRP A 381 -16.80 -5.44 0.84
CA TRP A 381 -16.50 -5.63 -0.57
C TRP A 381 -17.75 -5.81 -1.43
N LEU A 382 -18.68 -6.66 -1.01
CA LEU A 382 -19.82 -7.05 -1.83
C LEU A 382 -21.06 -6.18 -1.60
N ASP A 383 -21.25 -5.70 -0.37
CA ASP A 383 -22.46 -4.99 0.04
C ASP A 383 -22.13 -3.78 0.94
N GLY A 384 -20.95 -3.19 0.78
CA GLY A 384 -20.42 -2.19 1.72
C GLY A 384 -21.20 -0.89 1.86
N PHE A 385 -22.19 -0.63 1.01
CA PHE A 385 -23.09 0.52 1.14
C PHE A 385 -24.38 0.19 1.92
N ASN A 386 -24.63 -1.09 2.20
CA ASN A 386 -25.76 -1.53 3.02
C ASN A 386 -25.25 -2.15 4.32
N PRO A 387 -25.79 -1.74 5.48
CA PRO A 387 -25.39 -2.31 6.75
C PRO A 387 -25.91 -3.76 6.86
N PRO A 388 -25.16 -4.66 7.51
CA PRO A 388 -25.68 -5.97 7.88
C PRO A 388 -26.84 -5.81 8.91
N PRO A 389 -27.72 -6.79 9.05
CA PRO A 389 -28.74 -6.78 10.11
C PRO A 389 -28.11 -6.62 11.51
N PRO A 390 -28.72 -5.88 12.45
CA PRO A 390 -28.18 -5.66 13.80
C PRO A 390 -27.86 -6.96 14.56
N GLU A 391 -28.66 -8.01 14.34
CA GLU A 391 -28.48 -9.32 14.99
C GLU A 391 -27.31 -10.15 14.44
N THR A 392 -26.58 -9.64 13.45
CA THR A 392 -25.45 -10.35 12.85
C THR A 392 -24.34 -10.52 13.88
N ALA A 393 -23.91 -11.76 14.15
CA ALA A 393 -23.01 -12.10 15.26
C ALA A 393 -21.73 -11.23 15.35
N TRP A 394 -21.09 -10.93 14.22
CA TRP A 394 -19.88 -10.12 14.17
C TRP A 394 -20.11 -8.59 14.15
N TRP A 395 -21.36 -8.15 14.00
CA TRP A 395 -21.75 -6.73 13.96
C TRP A 395 -22.49 -6.28 15.23
N LYS A 396 -23.23 -7.19 15.85
CA LYS A 396 -24.13 -6.93 16.98
C LYS A 396 -23.46 -6.15 18.11
N SER A 397 -22.26 -6.56 18.52
CA SER A 397 -21.54 -5.86 19.59
C SER A 397 -21.23 -4.39 19.24
N ASP A 398 -20.80 -4.13 18.01
CA ASP A 398 -20.46 -2.77 17.58
C ASP A 398 -21.72 -1.90 17.44
N TYR A 399 -22.81 -2.49 16.94
CA TYR A 399 -24.12 -1.84 16.86
C TYR A 399 -24.70 -1.52 18.25
N ASP A 400 -24.71 -2.49 19.18
CA ASP A 400 -25.24 -2.32 20.52
C ASP A 400 -24.44 -1.26 21.31
N ASP A 401 -23.13 -1.21 21.11
CA ASP A 401 -22.24 -0.20 21.68
C ASP A 401 -22.51 1.21 21.11
N TYR A 402 -22.82 1.31 19.82
CA TYR A 402 -23.20 2.56 19.18
C TYR A 402 -24.59 3.02 19.66
N TYR A 403 -25.56 2.10 19.63
CA TYR A 403 -26.93 2.33 20.04
C TYR A 403 -27.01 2.77 21.50
N SER A 404 -26.29 2.12 22.40
CA SER A 404 -26.26 2.50 23.82
C SER A 404 -25.65 3.88 24.05
N ASP A 405 -24.63 4.29 23.28
CA ASP A 405 -24.09 5.66 23.33
C ASP A 405 -25.11 6.68 22.81
N LEU A 406 -25.88 6.33 21.78
CA LEU A 406 -26.92 7.19 21.22
C LEU A 406 -28.09 7.37 22.20
N VAL A 407 -28.56 6.30 22.85
CA VAL A 407 -29.60 6.36 23.89
C VAL A 407 -29.17 7.21 25.08
N LYS A 408 -27.89 7.15 25.47
CA LYS A 408 -27.36 8.04 26.53
C LYS A 408 -27.46 9.52 26.15
N ARG A 409 -27.27 9.86 24.88
CA ARG A 409 -27.38 11.25 24.37
C ARG A 409 -28.84 11.66 24.16
N GLN A 410 -29.70 10.71 23.79
CA GLN A 410 -31.11 10.93 23.51
C GLN A 410 -31.97 9.86 24.21
N PRO A 411 -32.34 10.08 25.49
CA PRO A 411 -33.06 9.07 26.28
C PRO A 411 -34.43 8.67 25.72
N GLY A 412 -35.07 9.53 24.92
CA GLY A 412 -36.36 9.26 24.27
C GLY A 412 -36.28 8.38 23.02
N LEU A 413 -35.08 8.02 22.56
CA LEU A 413 -34.88 7.25 21.33
C LEU A 413 -35.63 5.90 21.30
N PRO A 414 -35.70 5.11 22.39
CA PRO A 414 -36.42 3.83 22.36
C PRO A 414 -37.91 4.01 22.03
N ALA A 415 -38.57 5.00 22.63
CA ALA A 415 -39.97 5.31 22.34
C ALA A 415 -40.17 5.75 20.88
N MET A 416 -39.23 6.52 20.32
CA MET A 416 -39.27 6.93 18.91
C MET A 416 -39.15 5.74 17.96
N ILE A 417 -38.41 4.69 18.32
CA ILE A 417 -38.30 3.46 17.51
C ILE A 417 -39.57 2.62 17.60
N GLU A 418 -40.23 2.59 18.77
CA GLU A 418 -41.54 1.93 18.92
C GLU A 418 -42.61 2.61 18.06
N GLU A 419 -42.58 3.93 17.97
CA GLU A 419 -43.48 4.71 17.10
C GLU A 419 -43.14 4.56 15.61
N GLU A 420 -41.85 4.57 15.26
CA GLU A 420 -41.37 4.48 13.89
C GLU A 420 -40.29 3.38 13.71
N PRO A 421 -40.68 2.15 13.35
CA PRO A 421 -39.73 1.04 13.20
C PRO A 421 -38.65 1.25 12.12
N THR A 422 -38.88 2.14 11.14
CA THR A 422 -37.88 2.49 10.12
C THR A 422 -36.67 3.23 10.69
N LEU A 423 -36.82 3.89 11.83
CA LEU A 423 -35.74 4.61 12.51
C LEU A 423 -34.59 3.67 12.91
N GLN A 424 -34.89 2.44 13.33
CA GLN A 424 -33.86 1.46 13.68
C GLN A 424 -32.95 1.14 12.50
N ARG A 425 -33.50 1.11 11.28
CA ARG A 425 -32.71 0.90 10.06
C ARG A 425 -31.81 2.09 9.79
N THR A 426 -32.31 3.32 9.93
CA THR A 426 -31.51 4.54 9.75
C THR A 426 -30.34 4.58 10.74
N ILE A 427 -30.60 4.30 12.02
CA ILE A 427 -29.54 4.21 13.05
C ILE A 427 -28.48 3.17 12.67
N ASN A 428 -28.89 2.02 12.13
CA ASN A 428 -27.95 0.99 11.70
C ASN A 428 -27.12 1.41 10.48
N VAL A 429 -27.69 2.20 9.57
CA VAL A 429 -26.96 2.82 8.45
C VAL A 429 -25.92 3.80 8.99
N ASP A 430 -26.31 4.69 9.90
CA ASP A 430 -25.42 5.68 10.49
C ASP A 430 -24.27 5.01 11.24
N ALA A 431 -24.57 4.02 12.09
CA ALA A 431 -23.58 3.22 12.79
C ALA A 431 -22.58 2.54 11.83
N TRP A 432 -23.07 2.00 10.72
CA TRP A 432 -22.24 1.32 9.73
C TRP A 432 -21.24 2.26 9.05
N PHE A 433 -21.69 3.45 8.62
CA PHE A 433 -20.79 4.43 8.04
C PHE A 433 -19.82 4.99 9.08
N ASP A 434 -20.29 5.34 10.28
CA ASP A 434 -19.46 5.88 11.35
C ASP A 434 -18.33 4.94 11.80
N ILE A 435 -18.59 3.63 11.81
CA ILE A 435 -17.63 2.64 12.35
C ILE A 435 -16.75 2.01 11.26
N LEU A 436 -17.33 1.59 10.12
CA LEU A 436 -16.63 0.73 9.15
C LEU A 436 -16.63 1.26 7.70
N ALA A 437 -17.72 1.86 7.23
CA ALA A 437 -17.91 2.11 5.81
C ALA A 437 -17.50 3.52 5.33
N PHE A 438 -17.26 4.48 6.23
CA PHE A 438 -16.92 5.86 5.83
C PHE A 438 -15.66 5.92 4.96
N GLN A 439 -14.54 5.37 5.42
CA GLN A 439 -13.26 5.40 4.69
C GLN A 439 -13.35 4.78 3.28
N PRO A 440 -13.86 3.55 3.10
CA PRO A 440 -14.00 2.97 1.77
C PRO A 440 -15.06 3.64 0.89
N ALA A 441 -16.11 4.21 1.48
CA ALA A 441 -17.10 4.99 0.73
C ALA A 441 -16.48 6.27 0.16
N GLN A 442 -15.75 7.03 0.98
CA GLN A 442 -15.04 8.24 0.53
C GLN A 442 -14.04 7.92 -0.59
N ALA A 443 -13.31 6.82 -0.48
CA ALA A 443 -12.41 6.37 -1.54
C ALA A 443 -13.14 6.06 -2.86
N THR A 444 -14.30 5.42 -2.77
CA THR A 444 -15.12 5.09 -3.94
C THR A 444 -15.68 6.37 -4.59
N PHE A 445 -16.16 7.31 -3.79
CA PHE A 445 -16.63 8.61 -4.28
C PHE A 445 -15.49 9.42 -4.89
N GLY A 446 -14.31 9.44 -4.26
CA GLY A 446 -13.11 10.13 -4.78
C GLY A 446 -12.72 9.63 -6.18
N ILE A 447 -12.62 8.31 -6.36
CA ILE A 447 -12.32 7.69 -7.67
C ILE A 447 -13.39 8.04 -8.71
N ALA A 448 -14.68 7.93 -8.34
CA ALA A 448 -15.77 8.28 -9.24
C ALA A 448 -15.72 9.76 -9.64
N SER A 449 -15.35 10.63 -8.71
CA SER A 449 -15.26 12.07 -8.89
C SER A 449 -14.14 12.50 -9.85
N GLY A 450 -13.06 11.70 -9.94
CA GLY A 450 -11.93 11.95 -10.81
C GLY A 450 -12.20 11.69 -12.29
N GLY A 451 -13.19 10.88 -12.64
CA GLY A 451 -13.51 10.59 -14.04
C GLY A 451 -12.29 10.12 -14.85
N VAL A 452 -12.17 10.58 -16.11
CA VAL A 452 -11.08 10.13 -17.02
C VAL A 452 -9.77 10.88 -16.76
N THR A 453 -9.83 12.19 -16.60
CA THR A 453 -8.66 13.09 -16.55
C THR A 453 -8.31 13.61 -15.16
N GLY A 454 -9.14 13.30 -14.17
CA GLY A 454 -9.00 13.79 -12.80
C GLY A 454 -9.69 15.13 -12.58
N ARG A 455 -9.83 15.49 -11.30
CA ARG A 455 -10.23 16.84 -10.87
C ARG A 455 -9.15 17.89 -11.14
N GLY A 456 -7.90 17.47 -11.36
CA GLY A 456 -6.71 18.30 -11.42
C GLY A 456 -5.91 18.23 -10.11
N LEU A 457 -4.58 18.22 -10.22
CA LEU A 457 -3.68 18.18 -9.06
C LEU A 457 -3.92 19.38 -8.14
N GLY A 458 -4.23 19.12 -6.88
CA GLY A 458 -4.57 20.17 -5.92
C GLY A 458 -6.02 20.66 -5.96
N LEU A 459 -6.84 20.18 -6.89
CA LEU A 459 -8.23 20.63 -7.06
C LEU A 459 -9.26 19.62 -6.55
N GLY A 460 -8.87 18.38 -6.25
CA GLY A 460 -9.72 17.38 -5.57
C GLY A 460 -9.80 17.55 -4.06
N HIS A 461 -10.55 16.67 -3.40
CA HIS A 461 -10.70 16.57 -1.94
C HIS A 461 -10.18 15.23 -1.36
N PRO A 462 -8.99 14.73 -1.77
CA PRO A 462 -8.47 13.47 -1.24
C PRO A 462 -8.21 13.51 0.28
N GLU A 463 -8.10 14.70 0.87
CA GLU A 463 -8.01 14.92 2.32
C GLU A 463 -9.21 14.37 3.11
N VAL A 464 -10.37 14.19 2.46
CA VAL A 464 -11.59 13.66 3.10
C VAL A 464 -11.50 12.15 3.33
N ILE A 465 -10.64 11.45 2.59
CA ILE A 465 -10.41 10.01 2.77
C ILE A 465 -9.50 9.82 3.99
N PRO A 466 -9.96 9.18 5.07
CA PRO A 466 -9.10 8.91 6.22
C PRO A 466 -7.88 8.08 5.81
N VAL A 467 -6.69 8.46 6.29
CA VAL A 467 -5.43 7.72 6.04
C VAL A 467 -5.18 7.47 4.54
N ALA A 468 -5.55 8.44 3.70
CA ALA A 468 -5.35 8.41 2.26
C ALA A 468 -3.89 8.19 1.85
N ASP A 469 -2.92 8.62 2.65
CA ASP A 469 -1.49 8.51 2.35
C ASP A 469 -0.97 7.06 2.38
N SER A 470 -1.68 6.15 3.06
CA SER A 470 -1.24 4.77 3.24
C SER A 470 -1.92 3.80 2.27
N ASP A 471 -2.92 3.05 2.70
CA ASP A 471 -3.59 2.00 1.93
C ASP A 471 -4.56 2.56 0.88
N TYR A 472 -5.02 3.80 0.99
CA TYR A 472 -5.95 4.44 0.06
C TYR A 472 -5.30 5.41 -0.94
N ILE A 473 -3.97 5.40 -1.07
CA ILE A 473 -3.25 6.38 -1.90
C ILE A 473 -3.63 6.32 -3.38
N TYR A 474 -4.03 5.14 -3.87
CA TYR A 474 -4.55 4.98 -5.23
C TYR A 474 -5.88 5.71 -5.43
N ALA A 475 -6.74 5.78 -4.41
CA ALA A 475 -8.00 6.52 -4.49
C ALA A 475 -7.75 8.03 -4.55
N ALA A 476 -6.85 8.54 -3.70
CA ALA A 476 -6.42 9.95 -3.74
C ALA A 476 -5.82 10.33 -5.10
N LEU A 477 -4.99 9.44 -5.67
CA LEU A 477 -4.45 9.61 -7.00
C LEU A 477 -5.53 9.57 -8.09
N GLY A 478 -6.47 8.64 -8.00
CA GLY A 478 -7.58 8.49 -8.95
C GLY A 478 -8.53 9.68 -8.92
N GLU A 479 -8.71 10.33 -7.78
CA GLU A 479 -9.50 11.56 -7.68
C GLU A 479 -8.85 12.74 -8.42
N GLU A 480 -7.56 12.99 -8.18
CA GLU A 480 -6.90 14.17 -8.75
C GLU A 480 -6.42 13.98 -10.19
N LEU A 481 -5.93 12.78 -10.55
CA LEU A 481 -5.39 12.47 -11.88
C LEU A 481 -6.31 11.58 -12.74
N GLY A 482 -7.43 11.13 -12.18
CA GLY A 482 -8.42 10.33 -12.91
C GLY A 482 -7.93 8.95 -13.28
N LEU A 483 -8.69 8.33 -14.19
CA LEU A 483 -8.32 7.07 -14.83
C LEU A 483 -6.95 7.15 -15.49
N PHE A 484 -6.60 8.28 -16.13
CA PHE A 484 -5.30 8.46 -16.78
C PHE A 484 -4.13 8.28 -15.80
N GLY A 485 -4.17 8.96 -14.65
CA GLY A 485 -3.16 8.78 -13.60
C GLY A 485 -3.12 7.36 -13.07
N GLY A 486 -4.29 6.77 -12.81
CA GLY A 486 -4.40 5.39 -12.34
C GLY A 486 -3.79 4.39 -13.31
N LEU A 487 -4.02 4.55 -14.61
CA LEU A 487 -3.45 3.70 -15.67
C LEU A 487 -1.94 3.90 -15.81
N LEU A 488 -1.43 5.13 -15.67
CA LEU A 488 0.01 5.41 -15.69
C LEU A 488 0.73 4.69 -14.55
N LEU A 489 0.16 4.72 -13.34
CA LEU A 489 0.68 3.99 -12.19
C LEU A 489 0.67 2.48 -12.44
N ILE A 490 -0.45 1.93 -12.94
CA ILE A 490 -0.57 0.50 -13.25
C ILE A 490 0.45 0.09 -14.32
N LEU A 491 0.64 0.90 -15.36
CA LEU A 491 1.61 0.64 -16.41
C LEU A 491 3.03 0.60 -15.85
N ALA A 492 3.40 1.53 -14.96
CA ALA A 492 4.71 1.53 -14.31
C ALA A 492 4.94 0.25 -13.48
N LEU A 493 3.91 -0.23 -12.77
CA LEU A 493 3.96 -1.52 -12.07
C LEU A 493 4.10 -2.72 -13.03
N ILE A 494 3.35 -2.74 -14.14
CA ILE A 494 3.46 -3.79 -15.15
C ILE A 494 4.88 -3.83 -15.74
N VAL A 495 5.46 -2.67 -16.05
CA VAL A 495 6.84 -2.56 -16.53
C VAL A 495 7.83 -3.08 -15.49
N PHE A 496 7.65 -2.74 -14.22
CA PHE A 496 8.48 -3.24 -13.12
C PHE A 496 8.43 -4.78 -13.02
N VAL A 497 7.22 -5.34 -12.92
CA VAL A 497 7.02 -6.79 -12.80
C VAL A 497 7.54 -7.53 -14.03
N SER A 498 7.28 -7.00 -15.23
CA SER A 498 7.79 -7.58 -16.48
C SER A 498 9.32 -7.59 -16.55
N ALA A 499 9.97 -6.53 -16.07
CA ALA A 499 11.43 -6.47 -15.96
C ALA A 499 11.97 -7.46 -14.92
N GLY A 500 11.24 -7.69 -13.82
CA GLY A 500 11.53 -8.73 -12.84
C GLY A 500 11.43 -10.14 -13.43
N VAL A 501 10.35 -10.43 -14.17
CA VAL A 501 10.16 -11.71 -14.87
C VAL A 501 11.26 -11.95 -15.89
N LYS A 502 11.63 -10.93 -16.68
CA LYS A 502 12.77 -11.02 -17.61
C LYS A 502 14.07 -11.34 -16.87
N THR A 503 14.32 -10.68 -15.74
CA THR A 503 15.50 -10.97 -14.90
C THR A 503 15.47 -12.42 -14.39
N ALA A 504 14.31 -12.97 -14.04
CA ALA A 504 14.21 -14.36 -13.60
C ALA A 504 14.49 -15.35 -14.75
N GLN A 505 14.00 -15.06 -15.96
CA GLN A 505 14.24 -15.87 -17.15
C GLN A 505 15.72 -15.94 -17.51
N ASP A 506 16.42 -14.81 -17.37
CA ASP A 506 17.85 -14.67 -17.64
C ASP A 506 18.75 -15.34 -16.58
N SER A 507 18.20 -15.75 -15.43
CA SER A 507 18.99 -16.40 -14.37
C SER A 507 19.36 -17.84 -14.70
N ARG A 508 20.66 -18.16 -14.52
CA ARG A 508 21.25 -19.47 -14.80
C ARG A 508 20.88 -20.53 -13.76
N ASP A 509 20.97 -20.17 -12.49
CA ASP A 509 20.71 -21.11 -11.39
C ASP A 509 19.26 -21.01 -10.89
N MET A 510 18.75 -22.14 -10.37
CA MET A 510 17.36 -22.24 -9.92
C MET A 510 17.08 -21.39 -8.68
N PHE A 511 18.07 -21.23 -7.79
CA PHE A 511 17.89 -20.45 -6.57
C PHE A 511 17.68 -18.96 -6.90
N SER A 512 18.57 -18.36 -7.68
CA SER A 512 18.43 -16.98 -8.18
C SER A 512 17.12 -16.79 -8.94
N LYS A 513 16.76 -17.75 -9.81
CA LYS A 513 15.50 -17.72 -10.57
C LYS A 513 14.28 -17.64 -9.66
N LEU A 514 14.23 -18.47 -8.61
CA LEU A 514 13.14 -18.47 -7.63
C LEU A 514 13.15 -17.18 -6.80
N CYS A 515 14.30 -16.73 -6.30
CA CYS A 515 14.42 -15.48 -5.57
C CYS A 515 13.92 -14.29 -6.39
N VAL A 516 14.43 -14.09 -7.61
CA VAL A 516 14.02 -12.99 -8.49
C VAL A 516 12.52 -13.04 -8.78
N THR A 517 11.99 -14.23 -9.07
CA THR A 517 10.56 -14.36 -9.34
C THR A 517 9.73 -13.98 -8.13
N GLY A 518 10.08 -14.49 -6.94
CA GLY A 518 9.29 -14.18 -5.75
C GLY A 518 9.41 -12.72 -5.33
N LEU A 519 10.57 -12.08 -5.51
CA LEU A 519 10.74 -10.63 -5.27
C LEU A 519 9.81 -9.82 -6.18
N ALA A 520 9.79 -10.13 -7.48
CA ALA A 520 8.89 -9.47 -8.43
C ALA A 520 7.42 -9.78 -8.15
N ALA A 521 7.10 -11.01 -7.75
CA ALA A 521 5.76 -11.45 -7.40
C ALA A 521 5.24 -10.77 -6.13
N PHE A 522 6.07 -10.57 -5.10
CA PHE A 522 5.67 -9.82 -3.90
C PHE A 522 5.20 -8.42 -4.25
N ILE A 523 5.98 -7.68 -5.03
CA ILE A 523 5.62 -6.33 -5.49
C ILE A 523 4.34 -6.37 -6.34
N GLY A 524 4.26 -7.30 -7.30
CA GLY A 524 3.12 -7.42 -8.22
C GLY A 524 1.81 -7.76 -7.51
N PHE A 525 1.79 -8.81 -6.69
CA PHE A 525 0.58 -9.23 -5.97
C PHE A 525 0.18 -8.25 -4.87
N GLN A 526 1.14 -7.64 -4.17
CA GLN A 526 0.82 -6.60 -3.20
C GLN A 526 0.14 -5.40 -3.87
N ALA A 527 0.66 -4.96 -5.02
CA ALA A 527 0.02 -3.89 -5.77
C ALA A 527 -1.37 -4.28 -6.32
N LEU A 528 -1.51 -5.51 -6.83
CA LEU A 528 -2.78 -6.03 -7.34
C LEU A 528 -3.84 -6.13 -6.24
N VAL A 529 -3.47 -6.61 -5.05
CA VAL A 529 -4.41 -6.72 -3.92
C VAL A 529 -4.76 -5.34 -3.35
N ASN A 530 -3.81 -4.38 -3.31
CA ASN A 530 -4.11 -3.01 -2.89
C ASN A 530 -5.08 -2.33 -3.87
N ILE A 531 -4.70 -2.23 -5.16
CA ILE A 531 -5.51 -1.56 -6.19
C ILE A 531 -6.84 -2.27 -6.37
N GLY A 532 -6.84 -3.61 -6.37
CA GLY A 532 -8.05 -4.42 -6.44
C GLY A 532 -8.98 -4.17 -5.25
N GLY A 533 -8.44 -4.04 -4.04
CA GLY A 533 -9.21 -3.69 -2.85
C GLY A 533 -9.88 -2.32 -2.98
N ILE A 534 -9.12 -1.31 -3.37
CA ILE A 534 -9.58 0.08 -3.49
C ILE A 534 -10.64 0.23 -4.60
N THR A 535 -10.46 -0.47 -5.72
CA THR A 535 -11.42 -0.48 -6.84
C THR A 535 -12.61 -1.42 -6.60
N ARG A 536 -12.66 -2.10 -5.45
CA ARG A 536 -13.65 -3.14 -5.12
C ARG A 536 -13.66 -4.32 -6.10
N ALA A 537 -12.58 -4.54 -6.85
CA ALA A 537 -12.38 -5.75 -7.65
C ALA A 537 -11.98 -6.96 -6.78
N LEU A 538 -11.35 -6.70 -5.63
CA LEU A 538 -10.98 -7.68 -4.61
C LEU A 538 -11.44 -7.19 -3.22
N PRO A 539 -11.49 -8.07 -2.21
CA PRO A 539 -11.73 -7.65 -0.83
C PRO A 539 -10.74 -6.60 -0.35
N MET A 540 -11.20 -5.64 0.47
CA MET A 540 -10.33 -4.61 1.03
C MET A 540 -9.45 -5.21 2.13
N THR A 541 -8.15 -4.90 2.08
CA THR A 541 -7.14 -5.61 2.87
C THR A 541 -6.24 -4.72 3.72
N GLY A 542 -6.23 -3.41 3.47
CA GLY A 542 -5.41 -2.46 4.22
C GLY A 542 -3.90 -2.64 4.04
N ILE A 543 -3.46 -3.25 2.94
CA ILE A 543 -2.03 -3.35 2.60
C ILE A 543 -1.59 -2.12 1.81
N THR A 544 -0.34 -1.73 1.94
CA THR A 544 0.25 -0.58 1.25
C THR A 544 0.57 -0.89 -0.21
N LEU A 545 0.52 0.12 -1.07
CA LEU A 545 0.97 0.06 -2.46
C LEU A 545 2.50 0.19 -2.52
N PRO A 546 3.24 -0.80 -3.06
CA PRO A 546 4.70 -0.78 -3.07
C PRO A 546 5.26 0.47 -3.76
N PHE A 547 6.29 1.07 -3.18
CA PHE A 547 6.96 2.30 -3.64
C PHE A 547 6.12 3.58 -3.61
N VAL A 548 4.79 3.51 -3.57
CA VAL A 548 3.90 4.69 -3.68
C VAL A 548 3.39 5.13 -2.31
N SER A 549 2.84 4.19 -1.52
CA SER A 549 2.19 4.49 -0.23
C SER A 549 3.18 4.97 0.83
N HIS A 550 2.68 5.80 1.74
CA HIS A 550 3.34 6.15 2.98
C HIS A 550 3.24 4.97 3.98
N GLY A 551 4.12 3.98 3.80
CA GLY A 551 4.13 2.75 4.60
C GLY A 551 5.52 2.43 5.12
N GLY A 552 5.97 3.12 6.17
CA GLY A 552 7.37 3.18 6.59
C GLY A 552 8.25 1.94 6.32
N PHE A 553 7.97 0.82 7.01
CA PHE A 553 8.71 -0.43 6.80
C PHE A 553 8.44 -1.12 5.46
N SER A 554 7.24 -0.94 4.89
CA SER A 554 6.90 -1.43 3.56
C SER A 554 7.74 -0.78 2.46
N LEU A 555 7.99 0.53 2.58
CA LEU A 555 8.88 1.26 1.67
C LEU A 555 10.31 0.75 1.79
N LEU A 556 10.85 0.65 3.01
CA LEU A 556 12.19 0.09 3.25
C LEU A 556 12.34 -1.31 2.62
N THR A 557 11.40 -2.20 2.91
CA THR A 557 11.39 -3.58 2.41
C THR A 557 11.32 -3.62 0.90
N SER A 558 10.48 -2.78 0.27
CA SER A 558 10.37 -2.70 -1.19
C SER A 558 11.69 -2.24 -1.85
N PHE A 559 12.40 -1.30 -1.23
CA PHE A 559 13.72 -0.86 -1.70
C PHE A 559 14.83 -1.89 -1.50
N VAL A 560 14.79 -2.67 -0.41
CA VAL A 560 15.67 -3.84 -0.25
C VAL A 560 15.41 -4.84 -1.38
N MET A 561 14.14 -5.18 -1.66
CA MET A 561 13.77 -6.08 -2.76
C MET A 561 14.26 -5.56 -4.12
N LEU A 562 14.15 -4.25 -4.37
CA LEU A 562 14.73 -3.61 -5.56
C LEU A 562 16.25 -3.80 -5.63
N GLY A 563 16.97 -3.63 -4.53
CA GLY A 563 18.42 -3.80 -4.45
C GLY A 563 18.84 -5.22 -4.80
N MET A 564 18.13 -6.20 -4.24
CA MET A 564 18.32 -7.62 -4.56
C MET A 564 18.04 -7.91 -6.05
N LEU A 565 16.92 -7.41 -6.60
CA LEU A 565 16.57 -7.57 -8.02
C LEU A 565 17.64 -6.98 -8.95
N LEU A 566 18.17 -5.80 -8.65
CA LEU A 566 19.25 -5.19 -9.42
C LEU A 566 20.54 -6.02 -9.33
N ALA A 567 20.86 -6.60 -8.18
CA ALA A 567 22.04 -7.45 -8.03
C ALA A 567 21.94 -8.71 -8.92
N PHE A 568 20.78 -9.36 -8.97
CA PHE A 568 20.55 -10.48 -9.88
C PHE A 568 20.60 -10.05 -11.36
N SER A 569 20.00 -8.90 -11.70
CA SER A 569 20.08 -8.35 -13.07
C SER A 569 21.53 -8.08 -13.50
N HIS A 570 22.36 -7.59 -12.58
CA HIS A 570 23.79 -7.40 -12.80
C HIS A 570 24.52 -8.73 -13.06
N ARG A 571 24.29 -9.74 -12.22
CA ARG A 571 24.93 -11.07 -12.37
C ARG A 571 24.56 -11.71 -13.71
N ASN A 572 23.29 -11.69 -14.07
CA ASN A 572 22.83 -12.20 -15.37
C ASN A 572 23.49 -11.48 -16.56
N ALA A 573 23.79 -10.18 -16.44
CA ALA A 573 24.48 -9.44 -17.49
C ALA A 573 25.97 -9.83 -17.60
N ILE A 574 26.66 -10.00 -16.47
CA ILE A 574 28.04 -10.50 -16.45
C ILE A 574 28.13 -11.88 -17.07
N ASP A 575 27.20 -12.77 -16.69
CA ASP A 575 27.11 -14.12 -17.22
C ASP A 575 27.00 -14.11 -18.75
N ARG A 576 26.09 -13.32 -19.32
CA ARG A 576 25.99 -13.17 -20.78
C ARG A 576 27.27 -12.65 -21.43
N MET A 577 27.93 -11.66 -20.81
CA MET A 577 29.19 -11.14 -21.32
C MET A 577 30.31 -12.20 -21.34
N LYS A 578 30.32 -13.11 -20.35
CA LYS A 578 31.24 -14.26 -20.35
C LYS A 578 30.93 -15.22 -21.49
N ASP A 579 29.66 -15.55 -21.74
CA ASP A 579 29.28 -16.42 -22.87
C ASP A 579 29.67 -15.82 -24.21
N GLU A 580 29.43 -14.52 -24.41
CA GLU A 580 29.78 -13.82 -25.65
C GLU A 580 31.30 -13.81 -25.89
N ALA A 581 32.10 -13.71 -24.81
CA ALA A 581 33.56 -13.78 -24.90
C ALA A 581 34.07 -15.20 -25.21
N GLU A 582 33.39 -16.26 -24.72
CA GLU A 582 33.75 -17.66 -24.98
C GLU A 582 33.40 -18.12 -26.40
N VAL A 583 32.37 -17.53 -27.03
CA VAL A 583 31.89 -17.92 -28.37
C VAL A 583 32.73 -17.34 -29.52
N LEU A 584 33.53 -16.30 -29.29
CA LEU A 584 34.39 -15.71 -30.32
C LEU A 584 35.75 -16.44 -30.37
N PRO A 585 36.07 -17.22 -31.42
CA PRO A 585 37.36 -17.86 -31.54
C PRO A 585 38.41 -16.81 -31.91
N GLY A 586 39.16 -16.36 -30.90
CA GLY A 586 40.37 -15.55 -31.06
C GLY A 586 40.15 -14.05 -31.14
N ASP A 587 40.17 -13.35 -30.00
CA ASP A 587 41.28 -12.40 -29.73
C ASP A 587 41.31 -12.02 -28.23
N ARG A 588 42.50 -12.15 -27.66
CA ARG A 588 43.06 -11.60 -26.41
C ARG A 588 42.12 -11.16 -25.25
N GLY A 589 42.17 -11.95 -24.17
CA GLY A 589 42.82 -11.49 -22.94
C GLY A 589 42.16 -10.38 -22.11
N VAL A 590 40.84 -10.33 -21.99
CA VAL A 590 40.21 -9.54 -20.92
C VAL A 590 40.20 -10.36 -19.63
N LYS A 591 41.24 -10.23 -18.82
CA LYS A 591 41.21 -10.68 -17.42
C LYS A 591 40.26 -9.76 -16.66
N PHE A 592 39.18 -10.33 -16.12
CA PHE A 592 38.40 -9.69 -15.06
C PHE A 592 39.10 -10.03 -13.73
N ASP A 593 39.86 -9.08 -13.18
CA ASP A 593 40.42 -9.20 -11.83
C ASP A 593 39.30 -8.95 -10.81
N TYR A 594 39.20 -9.89 -9.85
CA TYR A 594 38.17 -9.97 -8.81
C TYR A 594 38.43 -9.03 -7.63
#